data_AF-A0A486Q113-F1
#
_entry.id   AF-A0A486Q113-F1
#
_cell.length_a   1.000
_cell.length_b   1.000
_cell.length_c   1.000
_cell.angle_alpha   90.00
_cell.angle_beta   90.00
_cell.angle_gamma   90.00
#
_symmetry.space_group_name_H-M   'P 1'
#
loop_
_entity.id
_entity.type
_entity.pdbx_description
1 polymer ?
#
loop_
_entity_poly.entity_id
_entity_poly.type
_entity_poly.pdbx_seq_one_letter_code
_entity_poly.pdbx_strand_id
1 'polypeptide(L)'
;MGFKKSEVSQLNSLASAIKLIEFDANKYTITHLYGRKVADSLEYSKGINTRKGVGKWLGEKYAMLLSNVVVNNAIHIFGYDPQNPTESTREMDFNALVDLLINTGYTPEYYPLKVNRIVEVLNGMSEADYKDLLPGM
;
A
#
# COMPACT_ATOMS: atom_id res chain seq x y z
N MET A 1 -3.83 27.39 -23.98
CA MET A 1 -4.94 26.81 -23.20
C MET A 1 -4.34 26.21 -21.94
N GLY A 2 -4.74 26.66 -20.76
CA GLY A 2 -4.27 26.10 -19.48
C GLY A 2 -5.22 25.02 -18.99
N PHE A 3 -4.69 23.94 -18.41
CA PHE A 3 -5.50 22.88 -17.79
C PHE A 3 -6.25 23.42 -16.57
N LYS A 4 -7.48 22.96 -16.36
CA LYS A 4 -8.23 23.26 -15.13
C LYS A 4 -7.58 22.52 -13.96
N LYS A 5 -7.60 23.12 -12.75
CA LYS A 5 -7.02 22.53 -11.53
C LYS A 5 -7.53 21.11 -11.25
N SER A 6 -8.79 20.82 -11.58
CA SER A 6 -9.39 19.48 -11.46
C SER A 6 -8.81 18.45 -12.44
N GLU A 7 -8.44 18.88 -13.64
CA GLU A 7 -7.83 18.02 -14.67
C GLU A 7 -6.40 17.66 -14.26
N VAL A 8 -5.63 18.64 -13.76
CA VAL A 8 -4.28 18.41 -13.22
C VAL A 8 -4.33 17.45 -12.03
N SER A 9 -5.29 17.64 -11.11
CA SER A 9 -5.47 16.72 -9.98
C SER A 9 -5.79 15.30 -10.44
N GLN A 10 -6.66 15.13 -11.43
CA GLN A 10 -7.02 13.81 -11.95
C GLN A 10 -5.83 13.15 -12.66
N LEU A 11 -5.03 13.91 -13.41
CA LEU A 11 -3.81 13.42 -14.06
C LEU A 11 -2.76 12.98 -13.03
N ASN A 12 -2.58 13.75 -11.96
CA ASN A 12 -1.66 13.38 -10.88
C ASN A 12 -2.09 12.08 -10.20
N SER A 13 -3.39 11.92 -9.88
CA SER A 13 -3.90 10.67 -9.31
C SER A 13 -3.73 9.48 -10.24
N LEU A 14 -3.88 9.66 -11.55
CA LEU A 14 -3.63 8.61 -12.54
C LEU A 14 -2.15 8.23 -12.60
N ALA A 15 -1.24 9.21 -12.66
CA ALA A 15 0.20 8.95 -12.68
C ALA A 15 0.68 8.23 -11.42
N SER A 16 0.21 8.68 -10.25
CA SER A 16 0.44 8.00 -8.96
C SER A 16 -0.10 6.57 -8.94
N ALA A 17 -1.30 6.34 -9.45
CA ALA A 17 -1.88 5.00 -9.49
C ALA A 17 -1.14 4.05 -10.46
N ILE A 18 -0.70 4.55 -11.62
CA ILE A 18 0.09 3.77 -12.59
C ILE A 18 1.37 3.25 -11.96
N LYS A 19 2.09 4.10 -11.22
CA LYS A 19 3.28 3.69 -10.49
C LYS A 19 3.01 2.50 -9.56
N LEU A 20 1.92 2.53 -8.80
CA LEU A 20 1.60 1.42 -7.90
C LEU A 20 1.32 0.10 -8.66
N ILE A 21 0.76 0.18 -9.87
CA ILE A 21 0.52 -1.00 -10.73
C ILE A 21 1.84 -1.69 -11.12
N GLU A 22 2.92 -0.93 -11.32
CA GLU A 22 4.27 -1.48 -11.56
C GLU A 22 4.76 -2.35 -10.39
N PHE A 23 4.23 -2.12 -9.19
CA PHE A 23 4.55 -2.85 -7.95
C PHE A 23 3.40 -3.74 -7.47
N ASP A 24 2.71 -4.42 -8.39
CA ASP A 24 1.65 -5.41 -8.15
C ASP A 24 0.27 -4.82 -7.78
N ALA A 25 0.03 -3.51 -7.74
CA ALA A 25 -1.29 -2.99 -7.35
C ALA A 25 -2.41 -3.43 -8.33
N ASN A 26 -3.41 -4.12 -7.79
CA ASN A 26 -4.58 -4.55 -8.55
C ASN A 26 -5.71 -3.52 -8.49
N LYS A 27 -6.79 -3.78 -9.24
CA LYS A 27 -7.96 -2.88 -9.30
C LYS A 27 -8.59 -2.58 -7.93
N TYR A 28 -8.63 -3.55 -7.02
CA TYR A 28 -9.16 -3.32 -5.66
C TYR A 28 -8.28 -2.36 -4.87
N THR A 29 -6.97 -2.57 -4.91
CA THR A 29 -6.00 -1.69 -4.24
C THR A 29 -6.07 -0.26 -4.77
N ILE A 30 -6.10 -0.08 -6.09
CA ILE A 30 -6.25 1.26 -6.68
C ILE A 30 -7.60 1.88 -6.35
N THR A 31 -8.68 1.09 -6.36
CA THR A 31 -10.01 1.57 -5.96
C THR A 31 -10.02 2.06 -4.52
N HIS A 32 -9.32 1.36 -3.63
CA HIS A 32 -9.21 1.73 -2.22
C HIS A 32 -8.42 3.03 -2.03
N LEU A 33 -7.27 3.18 -2.69
CA LEU A 33 -6.36 4.32 -2.51
C LEU A 33 -6.78 5.58 -3.28
N TYR A 34 -7.32 5.45 -4.50
CA TYR A 34 -7.62 6.58 -5.38
C TYR A 34 -9.09 6.68 -5.82
N GLY A 35 -9.92 5.74 -5.37
CA GLY A 35 -11.33 5.68 -5.74
C GLY A 35 -11.60 5.01 -7.09
N ARG A 36 -12.86 4.62 -7.27
CA ARG A 36 -13.33 3.84 -8.42
C ARG A 36 -13.08 4.53 -9.77
N LYS A 37 -13.26 5.86 -9.85
CA LYS A 37 -13.08 6.62 -11.11
C LYS A 37 -11.67 6.47 -11.67
N VAL A 38 -10.66 6.55 -10.81
CA VAL A 38 -9.25 6.36 -11.22
C VAL A 38 -9.02 4.91 -11.59
N ALA A 39 -9.49 3.96 -10.77
CA ALA A 39 -9.32 2.54 -11.02
C ALA A 39 -9.95 2.05 -12.34
N ASP A 40 -11.13 2.56 -12.70
CA ASP A 40 -11.81 2.20 -13.95
C ASP A 40 -11.12 2.80 -15.20
N SER A 41 -10.24 3.78 -15.01
CA SER A 41 -9.50 4.44 -16.11
C SER A 41 -8.15 3.78 -16.42
N LEU A 42 -7.77 2.72 -15.71
CA LEU A 42 -6.46 2.08 -15.83
C LEU A 42 -6.58 0.65 -16.38
N GLU A 43 -5.52 0.23 -17.07
CA GLU A 43 -5.34 -1.16 -17.48
C GLU A 43 -4.54 -1.92 -16.43
N TYR A 44 -4.99 -3.13 -16.11
CA TYR A 44 -4.31 -4.00 -15.16
C TYR A 44 -3.77 -5.22 -15.88
N SER A 45 -2.54 -5.60 -15.56
CA SER A 45 -2.01 -6.87 -15.99
C SER A 45 -2.93 -8.00 -15.49
N LYS A 46 -3.10 -9.06 -16.28
CA LYS A 46 -3.76 -10.29 -15.83
C LYS A 46 -2.85 -10.96 -14.79
N GLY A 47 -2.88 -10.46 -13.56
CA GLY A 47 -2.07 -10.97 -12.46
C GLY A 47 -2.46 -12.40 -12.09
N ILE A 48 -1.44 -13.19 -11.71
CA ILE A 48 -1.64 -14.52 -11.14
C ILE A 48 -2.39 -14.33 -9.83
N ASN A 49 -3.64 -14.81 -9.80
CA ASN A 49 -4.55 -14.72 -8.68
C ASN A 49 -4.00 -15.59 -7.53
N THR A 50 -2.99 -15.10 -6.80
CA THR A 50 -2.45 -15.83 -5.65
C THR A 50 -3.39 -15.64 -4.48
N ARG A 51 -4.43 -16.48 -4.43
CA ARG A 51 -5.36 -16.71 -3.31
C ARG A 51 -4.70 -16.94 -1.94
N LYS A 52 -3.37 -16.93 -1.85
CA LYS A 52 -2.66 -17.03 -0.56
C LYS A 52 -2.97 -15.74 0.21
N GLY A 53 -3.48 -15.86 1.43
CA GLY A 53 -3.74 -14.70 2.28
C GLY A 53 -2.45 -14.05 2.80
N VAL A 54 -2.56 -12.82 3.30
CA VAL A 54 -1.44 -12.03 3.86
C VAL A 54 -0.63 -12.81 4.90
N GLY A 55 -1.28 -13.63 5.74
CA GLY A 55 -0.60 -14.43 6.76
C GLY A 55 0.43 -15.42 6.22
N LYS A 56 0.17 -16.06 5.06
CA LYS A 56 1.16 -16.95 4.44
C LYS A 56 2.35 -16.16 3.88
N TRP A 57 2.10 -14.95 3.39
CA TRP A 57 3.16 -14.07 2.92
C TRP A 57 4.00 -13.58 4.11
N LEU A 58 3.38 -13.20 5.23
CA LEU A 58 4.08 -12.79 6.46
C LEU A 58 4.99 -13.89 7.05
N GLY A 59 4.71 -15.17 6.78
CA GLY A 59 5.60 -16.27 7.15
C GLY A 59 6.93 -16.29 6.38
N GLU A 60 7.06 -15.51 5.30
CA GLU A 60 8.33 -15.33 4.58
C GLU A 60 9.20 -14.32 5.34
N LYS A 61 10.45 -14.69 5.67
CA LYS A 61 11.39 -13.87 6.48
C LYS A 61 11.47 -12.41 6.01
N TYR A 62 11.50 -12.18 4.70
CA TYR A 62 11.61 -10.85 4.11
C TYR A 62 10.29 -10.07 4.15
N ALA A 63 9.16 -10.74 4.04
CA ALA A 63 7.85 -10.12 4.12
C ALA A 63 7.58 -9.59 5.53
N MET A 64 7.97 -10.33 6.56
CA MET A 64 7.84 -9.88 7.95
C MET A 64 8.67 -8.61 8.23
N LEU A 65 9.93 -8.59 7.78
CA LEU A 65 10.80 -7.41 7.91
C LEU A 65 10.19 -6.20 7.19
N LEU A 66 9.79 -6.37 5.92
CA LEU A 66 9.16 -5.33 5.13
C LEU A 66 7.88 -4.81 5.80
N SER A 67 7.06 -5.70 6.34
CA SER A 67 5.80 -5.33 7.00
C SER A 67 6.04 -4.48 8.24
N ASN A 68 7.02 -4.82 9.07
CA ASN A 68 7.40 -4.01 10.22
C ASN A 68 7.86 -2.60 9.80
N VAL A 69 8.67 -2.52 8.74
CA VAL A 69 9.17 -1.24 8.22
C VAL A 69 8.03 -0.41 7.63
N VAL A 70 7.12 -1.02 6.89
CA VAL A 70 5.91 -0.39 6.36
C VAL A 70 5.08 0.22 7.49
N VAL A 71 4.73 -0.57 8.50
CA VAL A 71 3.87 -0.14 9.61
C VAL A 71 4.54 0.98 10.40
N ASN A 72 5.84 0.84 10.71
CA ASN A 72 6.59 1.83 11.46
C ASN A 72 6.64 3.18 10.73
N ASN A 73 6.96 3.17 9.44
CA ASN A 73 7.01 4.41 8.65
C ASN A 73 5.60 5.00 8.45
N ALA A 74 4.58 4.17 8.22
CA ALA A 74 3.20 4.63 8.10
C ALA A 74 2.79 5.43 9.35
N ILE A 75 3.01 4.87 10.55
CA ILE A 75 2.64 5.51 11.82
C ILE A 75 3.46 6.77 12.06
N HIS A 76 4.79 6.69 11.96
CA HIS A 76 5.66 7.77 12.44
C HIS A 76 5.93 8.88 11.42
N ILE A 77 5.75 8.62 10.13
CA ILE A 77 6.06 9.59 9.06
C ILE A 77 4.79 10.03 8.33
N PHE A 78 3.86 9.11 8.10
CA PHE A 78 2.71 9.36 7.22
C PHE A 78 1.37 9.55 7.97
N GLY A 79 1.41 9.70 9.30
CA GLY A 79 0.23 10.03 10.11
C GLY A 79 -0.80 8.91 10.17
N TYR A 80 -0.39 7.66 9.92
CA TYR A 80 -1.26 6.50 9.95
C TYR A 80 -1.77 6.22 11.37
N ASP A 81 -3.09 6.22 11.55
CA ASP A 81 -3.73 5.80 12.80
C ASP A 81 -4.10 4.30 12.73
N PRO A 82 -3.47 3.43 13.54
CA PRO A 82 -3.77 2.01 13.56
C PRO A 82 -5.17 1.67 14.11
N GLN A 83 -5.84 2.61 14.80
CA GLN A 83 -7.22 2.43 15.26
C GLN A 83 -8.25 2.57 14.11
N ASN A 84 -7.88 3.27 13.04
CA ASN A 84 -8.71 3.50 11.86
C ASN A 84 -7.99 3.05 10.57
N PRO A 85 -7.53 1.79 10.48
CA PRO A 85 -6.50 1.38 9.52
C PRO A 85 -6.90 1.54 8.05
N THR A 86 -8.17 1.26 7.73
CA THR A 86 -8.70 1.40 6.37
C THR A 86 -8.78 2.86 5.93
N GLU A 87 -9.17 3.76 6.84
CA GLU A 87 -9.22 5.20 6.55
C GLU A 87 -7.81 5.77 6.47
N SER A 88 -6.96 5.45 7.45
CA SER A 88 -5.56 5.85 7.49
C SER A 88 -4.78 5.42 6.25
N THR A 89 -4.96 4.19 5.77
CA THR A 89 -4.31 3.70 4.53
C THR A 89 -4.76 4.48 3.30
N ARG A 90 -6.04 4.86 3.24
CA ARG A 90 -6.62 5.64 2.13
C ARG A 90 -6.13 7.08 2.14
N GLU A 91 -5.95 7.67 3.32
CA GLU A 91 -5.69 9.12 3.46
C GLU A 91 -4.22 9.48 3.50
N MET A 92 -3.35 8.55 3.92
CA MET A 92 -1.91 8.78 3.90
C MET A 92 -1.37 8.90 2.47
N ASP A 93 -0.23 9.58 2.31
CA ASP A 93 0.49 9.60 1.03
C ASP A 93 1.18 8.26 0.76
N PHE A 94 0.40 7.31 0.25
CA PHE A 94 0.85 5.95 -0.02
C PHE A 94 2.00 5.90 -1.05
N ASN A 95 2.03 6.82 -2.04
CA ASN A 95 3.16 6.85 -2.97
C ASN A 95 4.44 7.27 -2.28
N ALA A 96 4.37 8.28 -1.41
CA ALA A 96 5.54 8.73 -0.68
C ALA A 96 6.09 7.63 0.25
N LEU A 97 5.21 6.80 0.82
CA LEU A 97 5.64 5.59 1.54
C LEU A 97 6.36 4.60 0.60
N VAL A 98 5.80 4.31 -0.57
CA VAL A 98 6.44 3.42 -1.56
C VAL A 98 7.78 4.00 -2.04
N ASP A 99 7.85 5.30 -2.28
CA ASP A 99 9.09 6.01 -2.62
C ASP A 99 10.15 5.89 -1.53
N LEU A 100 9.76 6.08 -0.28
CA LEU A 100 10.66 5.90 0.86
C LEU A 100 11.21 4.47 0.90
N LEU A 101 10.36 3.47 0.70
CA LEU A 101 10.77 2.06 0.68
C LEU A 101 11.78 1.78 -0.44
N ILE A 102 11.50 2.25 -1.67
CA ILE A 102 12.41 2.11 -2.81
C ILE A 102 13.75 2.79 -2.52
N ASN A 103 13.72 4.04 -2.05
CA ASN A 103 14.92 4.84 -1.77
C ASN A 103 15.75 4.30 -0.59
N THR A 104 15.16 3.48 0.27
CA THR A 104 15.85 2.83 1.41
C THR A 104 16.28 1.39 1.11
N GLY A 105 16.15 0.94 -0.14
CA GLY A 105 16.70 -0.33 -0.61
C GLY A 105 15.69 -1.47 -0.73
N TYR A 106 14.40 -1.23 -0.47
CA TYR A 106 13.32 -2.18 -0.79
C TYR A 106 12.91 -2.04 -2.26
N THR A 107 13.86 -2.19 -3.17
CA THR A 107 13.62 -2.10 -4.62
C THR A 107 13.15 -3.45 -5.19
N PRO A 108 12.37 -3.46 -6.29
CA PRO A 108 11.86 -4.71 -6.89
C PRO A 108 12.92 -5.76 -7.22
N GLU A 109 14.16 -5.31 -7.46
CA GLU A 109 15.30 -6.13 -7.86
C GLU A 109 15.79 -7.03 -6.72
N TYR A 110 15.74 -6.55 -5.48
CA TYR A 110 16.22 -7.27 -4.28
C TYR A 110 15.08 -7.70 -3.36
N TYR A 111 14.03 -6.86 -3.29
CA TYR A 111 12.84 -7.05 -2.49
C TYR A 111 11.62 -6.72 -3.34
N PRO A 112 10.96 -7.71 -3.96
CA PRO A 112 9.78 -7.45 -4.78
C PRO A 112 8.70 -6.79 -3.91
N LEU A 113 8.50 -5.49 -4.11
CA LEU A 113 7.42 -4.75 -3.49
C LEU A 113 6.10 -5.34 -3.98
N LYS A 114 5.26 -5.76 -3.03
CA LYS A 114 3.93 -6.28 -3.31
C LYS A 114 2.91 -5.31 -2.73
N VAL A 115 2.56 -4.27 -3.47
CA VAL A 115 1.70 -3.17 -2.98
C VAL A 115 0.36 -3.69 -2.45
N ASN A 116 -0.23 -4.70 -3.10
CA ASN A 116 -1.44 -5.35 -2.59
C ASN A 116 -1.26 -5.87 -1.16
N ARG A 117 -0.11 -6.50 -0.88
CA ARG A 117 0.18 -7.07 0.44
C ARG A 117 0.48 -6.02 1.48
N ILE A 118 1.15 -4.95 1.09
CA ILE A 118 1.40 -3.78 1.94
C ILE A 118 0.06 -3.18 2.39
N VAL A 119 -0.88 -2.99 1.46
CA VAL A 119 -2.23 -2.50 1.77
C VAL A 119 -3.01 -3.50 2.64
N GLU A 120 -2.91 -4.81 2.37
CA GLU A 120 -3.53 -5.84 3.22
C GLU A 120 -2.99 -5.79 4.65
N VAL A 121 -1.66 -5.64 4.84
CA VAL A 121 -1.04 -5.52 6.16
C VAL A 121 -1.54 -4.30 6.91
N LEU A 122 -1.55 -3.14 6.27
CA LEU A 122 -2.01 -1.90 6.89
C LEU A 122 -3.50 -2.02 7.25
N ASN A 123 -4.36 -2.36 6.29
CA ASN A 123 -5.79 -2.50 6.55
C ASN A 123 -6.13 -3.56 7.61
N GLY A 124 -5.30 -4.61 7.72
CA GLY A 124 -5.43 -5.66 8.74
C GLY A 124 -4.95 -5.27 10.14
N MET A 125 -4.41 -4.07 10.36
CA MET A 125 -3.87 -3.65 11.66
C MET A 125 -4.90 -3.64 12.81
N SER A 126 -6.20 -3.54 12.52
CA SER A 126 -7.25 -3.66 13.55
C SER A 126 -7.60 -5.11 13.89
N GLU A 127 -7.41 -6.04 12.94
CA GLU A 127 -7.63 -7.48 13.14
C GLU A 127 -6.40 -8.15 13.76
N ALA A 128 -5.22 -7.58 13.50
CA ALA A 128 -4.02 -7.82 14.28
C ALA A 128 -4.21 -7.18 15.66
N ASP A 129 -5.04 -7.81 16.50
CA ASP A 129 -4.92 -7.67 17.94
C ASP A 129 -3.44 -7.96 18.28
N TYR A 130 -2.64 -6.91 18.44
CA TYR A 130 -1.31 -6.90 19.07
C TYR A 130 -1.39 -7.36 20.55
N LYS A 131 -2.41 -8.12 20.94
CA LYS A 131 -2.53 -8.78 22.24
C LYS A 131 -1.34 -9.72 22.51
N ASP A 132 -0.67 -10.19 21.47
CA ASP A 132 0.51 -11.06 21.58
C ASP A 132 1.85 -10.31 21.48
N LEU A 133 1.86 -9.00 21.20
CA LEU A 133 3.10 -8.20 21.06
C LEU A 133 3.43 -7.35 22.30
N LEU A 134 2.60 -7.43 23.34
CA LEU A 134 2.96 -7.06 24.70
C LEU A 134 2.87 -8.30 25.60
N PRO A 135 3.95 -9.10 25.75
CA PRO A 135 3.98 -10.11 26.80
C PRO A 135 4.00 -9.41 28.15
N GLY A 136 2.83 -9.31 28.80
CA GLY A 136 2.70 -8.97 30.22
C GLY A 136 2.31 -7.53 30.55
N MET A 137 1.07 -7.13 30.25
CA MET A 137 0.34 -6.15 31.06
C MET A 137 -0.91 -6.80 31.63
#